data_AF-A0A3M1SB84-F1
#
_entry.id   AF-A0A3M1SB84-F1
#
_cell.length_a   1.000
_cell.length_b   1.000
_cell.length_c   1.000
_cell.angle_alpha   90.00
_cell.angle_beta   90.00
_cell.angle_gamma   90.00
#
_symmetry.space_group_name_H-M   'P 1'
#
loop_
_entity.id
_entity.type
_entity.pdbx_description
1 polymer ?
#
loop_
_entity_poly.entity_id
_entity_poly.type
_entity_poly.pdbx_seq_one_letter_code
_entity_poly.pdbx_strand_id
1 'polypeptide(L)'
;MTQPRPIHPTQQATVPQELSELVQVISELPVQYREIVEPALNRVIEATKRRRRILSMVQDALGQLRLDMKYMMFDLEATRRERDEYRRKLEEIDGSNDF
;
A
#
# COMPACT_ATOMS: atom_id res chain seq x y z
N MET A 1 -10.54 2.08 -19.88
CA MET A 1 -9.95 3.38 -19.51
C MET A 1 -8.87 3.12 -18.47
N THR A 2 -7.60 3.25 -18.82
CA THR A 2 -6.46 3.07 -17.91
C THR A 2 -6.34 4.33 -17.04
N GLN A 3 -6.80 4.26 -15.79
CA GLN A 3 -6.69 5.39 -14.88
C GLN A 3 -5.22 5.55 -14.43
N PRO A 4 -4.66 6.78 -14.38
CA PRO A 4 -3.25 6.98 -14.04
C PRO A 4 -2.97 6.48 -12.63
N ARG A 5 -1.89 5.71 -12.46
CA ARG A 5 -1.41 5.27 -11.15
C ARG A 5 -1.12 6.50 -10.29
N PRO A 6 -1.76 6.69 -9.12
CA PRO A 6 -1.33 7.72 -8.19
C PRO A 6 0.09 7.38 -7.74
N ILE A 7 1.03 8.24 -8.11
CA ILE A 7 2.43 8.12 -7.72
C ILE A 7 2.46 8.53 -6.25
N HIS A 8 2.42 7.57 -5.33
CA HIS A 8 2.71 7.88 -3.94
C HIS A 8 4.16 8.35 -3.86
N PRO A 9 4.43 9.55 -3.32
CA PRO A 9 5.80 10.02 -3.17
C PRO A 9 6.52 9.01 -2.30
N THR A 10 7.56 8.39 -2.86
CA THR A 10 8.46 7.47 -2.15
C THR A 10 8.95 8.21 -0.92
N GLN A 11 8.37 7.91 0.25
CA GLN A 11 8.88 8.45 1.51
C GLN A 11 10.28 7.88 1.64
N GLN A 12 11.29 8.73 1.39
CA GLN A 12 12.66 8.40 1.70
C GLN A 12 12.67 7.90 3.13
N ALA A 13 13.24 6.71 3.35
CA ALA A 13 13.24 6.08 4.66
C ALA A 13 14.13 6.90 5.60
N THR A 14 13.56 7.94 6.17
CA THR A 14 14.18 8.77 7.19
C THR A 14 14.42 7.91 8.42
N VAL A 15 15.47 8.22 9.15
CA VAL A 15 15.73 7.59 10.44
C VAL A 15 14.73 8.18 11.45
N PRO A 16 14.12 7.38 12.35
CA PRO A 16 13.31 7.91 13.44
C PRO A 16 14.07 8.95 14.26
N GLN A 17 13.34 9.93 14.80
CA GLN A 17 13.95 11.03 15.54
C GLN A 17 14.79 10.53 16.72
N GLU A 18 14.31 9.52 17.43
CA GLU A 18 14.99 8.92 18.59
C GLU A 18 16.33 8.30 18.20
N LEU A 19 16.41 7.69 17.01
CA LEU A 19 17.65 7.14 16.47
C LEU A 19 18.61 8.26 16.01
N SER A 20 18.08 9.38 15.52
CA SER A 20 18.88 10.55 15.17
C SER A 20 19.49 11.20 16.42
N GLU A 21 18.70 11.34 17.48
CA GLU A 21 19.17 11.84 18.79
C GLU A 21 20.23 10.90 19.37
N LEU A 22 20.03 9.58 19.29
CA LEU A 22 21.01 8.60 19.73
C LEU A 22 22.35 8.71 18.96
N VAL A 23 22.30 8.95 17.64
CA VAL A 23 23.51 9.19 16.84
C VAL A 23 24.25 10.45 17.32
N GLN A 24 23.52 11.53 17.61
CA GLN A 24 24.13 12.76 18.13
C GLN A 24 24.84 12.52 19.47
N VAL A 25 24.18 11.86 20.42
CA VAL A 25 24.80 11.56 21.73
C VAL A 25 26.04 10.68 21.58
N ILE A 26 25.98 9.65 20.72
CA ILE A 26 27.15 8.77 20.47
C ILE A 26 28.29 9.54 19.78
N SER A 27 27.97 10.57 18.98
CA SER A 27 28.96 11.43 18.33
C SER A 27 29.66 12.41 19.28
N GLU A 28 29.22 12.52 20.53
CA GLU A 28 29.89 13.31 21.58
C GLU A 28 30.85 12.45 22.43
N LEU A 29 30.76 11.11 22.32
CA LEU A 29 31.62 10.21 23.07
C LEU A 29 33.09 10.29 22.62
N PRO A 30 34.06 10.09 23.53
CA PRO A 30 35.46 9.91 23.16
C PRO A 30 35.65 8.79 22.12
N VAL A 31 36.60 8.98 21.21
CA VAL A 31 36.83 8.13 20.02
C VAL A 31 36.87 6.64 20.37
N GLN A 32 37.61 6.28 21.42
CA GLN A 32 37.76 4.88 21.87
C GLN A 32 36.43 4.16 22.17
N TYR A 33 35.42 4.88 22.67
CA TYR A 33 34.10 4.30 22.95
C TYR A 33 33.21 4.33 21.71
N ARG A 34 33.34 5.37 20.88
CA ARG A 34 32.60 5.51 19.64
C ARG A 34 32.92 4.38 18.67
N GLU A 35 34.20 4.07 18.47
CA GLU A 35 34.65 3.00 17.56
C GLU A 35 34.06 1.63 17.92
N ILE A 36 33.78 1.38 19.19
CA ILE A 36 33.16 0.13 19.67
C ILE A 36 31.66 0.09 19.35
N VAL A 37 30.96 1.21 19.55
CA VAL A 37 29.48 1.28 19.50
C VAL A 37 28.95 1.59 18.10
N GLU A 38 29.68 2.39 17.32
CA GLU A 38 29.28 2.87 16.00
C GLU A 38 28.93 1.74 15.01
N PRO A 39 29.67 0.62 14.93
CA PRO A 39 29.29 -0.51 14.08
C PRO A 39 27.94 -1.11 14.46
N ALA A 40 27.63 -1.21 15.77
CA ALA A 40 26.35 -1.73 16.24
C ALA A 40 25.21 -0.74 15.94
N LEU A 41 25.44 0.55 16.18
CA LEU A 41 24.49 1.61 15.86
C LEU A 41 24.14 1.63 14.37
N ASN A 42 25.16 1.55 13.49
CA ASN A 42 24.96 1.52 12.05
C ASN A 42 24.11 0.33 11.59
N ARG A 43 24.31 -0.86 12.19
CA ARG A 43 23.45 -2.02 11.91
C ARG A 43 21.99 -1.77 12.31
N VAL A 44 21.74 -1.11 13.44
CA VAL A 44 20.39 -0.77 13.91
C VAL A 44 19.72 0.24 12.99
N ILE A 45 20.46 1.28 12.56
CA ILE A 45 19.98 2.28 11.61
C ILE A 45 19.57 1.61 10.29
N GLU A 46 20.42 0.77 9.73
CA GLU A 46 20.14 0.10 8.46
C GLU A 46 18.99 -0.91 8.58
N ALA A 47 18.92 -1.66 9.69
CA ALA A 47 17.78 -2.54 9.95
C ALA A 47 16.46 -1.76 10.06
N THR A 48 16.47 -0.61 10.72
CA THR A 48 15.30 0.26 10.88
C THR A 48 14.86 0.85 9.54
N LYS A 49 15.79 1.40 8.76
CA LYS A 49 15.49 1.89 7.40
C LYS A 49 14.92 0.78 6.51
N ARG A 50 15.49 -0.43 6.56
CA ARG A 50 15.01 -1.59 5.80
C ARG A 50 13.58 -1.98 6.20
N ARG A 51 13.28 -2.06 7.49
CA ARG A 51 11.92 -2.36 7.99
C ARG A 51 10.91 -1.33 7.50
N ARG A 52 11.24 -0.04 7.57
CA ARG A 52 10.37 1.04 7.09
C ARG A 52 10.12 0.96 5.58
N ARG A 53 11.15 0.67 4.77
CA ARG A 53 10.99 0.41 3.32
C ARG A 53 10.05 -0.76 3.05
N ILE A 54 10.22 -1.88 3.75
CA ILE A 54 9.35 -3.05 3.60
C ILE A 54 7.90 -2.70 3.95
N LEU A 55 7.70 -2.00 5.08
CA LEU A 55 6.36 -1.61 5.52
C LEU A 55 5.69 -0.68 4.51
N SER A 56 6.41 0.31 3.97
CA SER A 56 5.89 1.18 2.92
C SER A 56 5.46 0.40 1.69
N MET A 57 6.30 -0.52 1.19
CA MET A 57 5.95 -1.35 0.03
C MET A 57 4.71 -2.22 0.29
N VAL A 58 4.59 -2.77 1.50
CA VAL A 58 3.40 -3.54 1.91
C VAL A 58 2.15 -2.65 1.95
N GLN A 59 2.27 -1.45 2.50
CA GLN A 59 1.17 -0.48 2.55
C GLN A 59 0.72 -0.07 1.14
N ASP A 60 1.66 0.18 0.23
CA ASP A 60 1.38 0.51 -1.16
C ASP A 60 0.68 -0.64 -1.88
N ALA A 61 1.16 -1.88 -1.69
CA ALA A 61 0.55 -3.08 -2.27
C ALA A 61 -0.88 -3.32 -1.74
N LEU A 62 -1.11 -3.14 -0.44
CA LEU A 62 -2.45 -3.23 0.16
C LEU A 62 -3.37 -2.12 -0.35
N GLY A 63 -2.83 -0.90 -0.53
CA GLY A 63 -3.54 0.22 -1.13
C GLY A 63 -4.01 -0.10 -2.56
N GLN A 64 -3.12 -0.65 -3.37
CA GLN A 64 -3.43 -1.11 -4.73
C GLN A 64 -4.49 -2.23 -4.73
N LEU A 65 -4.30 -3.27 -3.91
CA LEU A 65 -5.26 -4.38 -3.82
C LEU A 65 -6.65 -3.89 -3.42
N ARG A 66 -6.74 -2.96 -2.46
CA ARG A 66 -8.01 -2.36 -2.05
C ARG A 66 -8.68 -1.61 -3.21
N LEU A 67 -7.92 -0.94 -4.06
CA LEU A 67 -8.46 -0.29 -5.26
C LEU A 67 -8.95 -1.33 -6.28
N ASP A 68 -8.17 -2.38 -6.51
CA ASP A 68 -8.52 -3.47 -7.43
C ASP A 68 -9.82 -4.16 -6.98
N MET A 69 -10.00 -4.38 -5.67
CA MET A 69 -11.26 -4.88 -5.11
C MET A 69 -12.44 -3.96 -5.36
N LYS A 70 -12.27 -2.64 -5.27
CA LYS A 70 -13.34 -1.67 -5.58
C LYS A 70 -13.75 -1.75 -7.05
N TYR A 71 -12.79 -1.89 -7.96
CA TYR A 71 -13.09 -2.08 -9.38
C TYR A 71 -13.82 -3.38 -9.64
N MET A 72 -13.38 -4.48 -9.03
CA MET A 72 -14.04 -5.77 -9.18
C MET A 72 -15.49 -5.75 -8.67
N MET A 73 -15.77 -5.07 -7.55
CA MET A 73 -17.14 -4.92 -7.07
C MET A 73 -17.99 -4.05 -8.00
N PHE A 74 -17.42 -2.99 -8.57
CA PHE A 74 -18.10 -2.15 -9.55
C PHE A 74 -18.48 -2.94 -10.81
N ASP A 75 -17.53 -3.69 -11.38
CA ASP A 75 -17.77 -4.54 -12.55
C ASP A 75 -18.82 -5.64 -12.25
N LEU A 76 -18.78 -6.21 -11.04
CA LEU A 76 -19.78 -7.18 -10.60
C LEU A 76 -21.18 -6.56 -10.50
N GLU A 77 -21.31 -5.33 -10.01
CA GLU A 77 -22.60 -4.64 -9.98
C GLU A 77 -23.11 -4.32 -11.39
N ALA A 78 -22.24 -3.89 -12.30
CA ALA A 78 -22.60 -3.62 -13.69
C ALA A 78 -23.15 -4.89 -14.36
N THR A 79 -22.41 -6.01 -14.28
CA THR A 79 -22.84 -7.29 -14.86
C THR A 79 -24.12 -7.84 -14.22
N ARG A 80 -24.35 -7.60 -12.92
CA ARG A 80 -25.62 -7.94 -12.25
C ARG A 80 -26.79 -7.13 -12.81
N ARG A 81 -26.63 -5.81 -12.97
CA ARG A 81 -27.66 -4.95 -13.55
C ARG A 81 -28.00 -5.36 -14.98
N GLU A 82 -27.00 -5.59 -15.81
CA GLU A 82 -27.19 -6.05 -17.20
C GLU A 82 -27.94 -7.39 -17.25
N ARG A 83 -27.55 -8.36 -16.42
CA ARG A 83 -28.25 -9.65 -16.32
C ARG A 83 -29.72 -9.47 -15.90
N ASP A 84 -29.98 -8.63 -14.91
CA ASP A 84 -31.34 -8.40 -14.41
C ASP A 84 -32.22 -7.69 -15.45
N GLU A 85 -31.65 -6.78 -16.23
CA GLU A 85 -32.32 -6.16 -17.39
C GLU A 85 -32.64 -7.19 -18.48
N TYR A 86 -31.70 -8.09 -18.82
CA TYR A 86 -31.96 -9.14 -19.79
C TYR A 86 -33.03 -10.13 -19.33
N ARG A 87 -33.05 -10.50 -18.04
CA ARG A 87 -34.11 -11.35 -17.49
C ARG A 87 -35.50 -10.71 -17.60
N ARG A 88 -35.63 -9.43 -17.23
CA ARG A 88 -36.90 -8.70 -17.37
C ARG A 88 -37.39 -8.68 -18.81
N LYS A 89 -36.49 -8.41 -19.78
CA LYS A 89 -36.84 -8.44 -21.21
C LYS A 89 -37.30 -9.83 -21.67
N LEU A 90 -36.69 -10.90 -21.19
CA LEU A 90 -37.11 -12.27 -21.51
C LEU A 90 -38.49 -12.57 -20.93
N GLU A 91 -38.76 -12.17 -19.68
CA GLU A 91 -40.07 -12.33 -19.04
C GLU A 91 -41.17 -11.55 -19.78
N GLU A 92 -40.87 -10.34 -20.27
CA GLU A 92 -41.79 -9.54 -21.10
C GLU A 92 -42.10 -10.21 -22.44
N ILE A 93 -41.10 -10.82 -23.09
CA ILE A 93 -41.29 -11.53 -24.37
C ILE A 93 -42.13 -12.79 -24.17
N ASP A 94 -41.84 -13.60 -23.15
CA ASP A 94 -42.55 -14.86 -22.87
C ASP A 94 -44.02 -14.58 -22.49
N GLY A 95 -44.27 -13.57 -21.65
CA GLY A 95 -45.62 -13.13 -21.31
C GLY A 95 -46.40 -12.45 -22.45
N SER A 96 -45.71 -11.97 -23.50
CA SER A 96 -46.36 -11.43 -24.71
C SER A 96 -46.79 -12.51 -25.71
N ASN A 97 -46.27 -13.73 -25.57
CA ASN A 97 -46.51 -14.84 -26.49
C ASN A 97 -47.71 -15.72 -26.08
N ASP A 98 -48.33 -15.40 -24.93
CA ASP A 98 -49.51 -16.07 -24.34
C ASP A 98 -50.86 -15.40 -24.71
N PHE A 99 -50.86 -14.45 -25.67
CA PHE A 99 -52.07 -13.82 -26.23
C PHE A 99 -52.16 -13.96 -27.75
#